data_AF-A0A973A4W7-F1
#
_entry.id   AF-A0A973A4W7-F1
#
_cell.length_a   1.000
_cell.length_b   1.000
_cell.length_c   1.000
_cell.angle_alpha   90.00
_cell.angle_beta   90.00
_cell.angle_gamma   90.00
#
_symmetry.space_group_name_H-M   'P 1'
#
loop_
_entity.id
_entity.type
_entity.pdbx_description
1 polymer ?
#
loop_
_entity_poly.entity_id
_entity_poly.type
_entity_poly.pdbx_seq_one_letter_code
_entity_poly.pdbx_strand_id
1 'polypeptide(L)'
;METLPITSRSYTLSDFLPALQDPIKVELDRSALESIRKSNKILNDHLKKGTKIYGVTTGFGKLSQFNISAEDRHQLQLNLVRSHAAGVGEPFETGIVRTAMLIKLLT
;
A
#
# COMPACT_ATOMS: atom_id res chain seq x y z
N MET A 1 14.67 21.74 0.29
CA MET A 1 13.62 20.78 -0.12
C MET A 1 12.39 21.09 0.71
N GLU A 2 11.30 21.45 0.04
CA GLU A 2 9.98 21.55 0.68
C GLU A 2 9.52 20.14 1.08
N THR A 3 8.97 20.01 2.29
CA THR A 3 8.45 18.75 2.80
C THR A 3 6.94 18.72 2.62
N LEU A 4 6.41 17.68 1.99
CA LEU A 4 4.97 17.45 1.89
C LEU A 4 4.48 16.67 3.13
N PRO A 5 3.71 17.29 4.04
CA PRO A 5 3.11 16.58 5.16
C PRO A 5 1.93 15.73 4.67
N ILE A 6 1.93 14.46 5.07
CA ILE A 6 0.84 13.51 4.83
C ILE A 6 -0.12 13.56 6.00
N THR A 7 -1.26 14.20 5.76
CA THR A 7 -2.38 14.35 6.70
C THR A 7 -3.67 13.80 6.10
N SER A 8 -4.77 13.85 6.87
CA SER A 8 -6.11 13.43 6.46
C SER A 8 -6.85 14.44 5.57
N ARG A 9 -6.20 15.51 5.10
CA ARG A 9 -6.81 16.49 4.20
C ARG A 9 -7.05 15.90 2.81
N SER A 10 -7.87 16.58 2.03
CA SER A 10 -7.96 16.33 0.59
C SER A 10 -6.72 16.86 -0.14
N TYR A 11 -6.26 16.10 -1.13
CA TYR A 11 -5.17 16.49 -2.03
C TYR A 11 -5.73 16.81 -3.41
N THR A 12 -5.05 17.72 -4.09
CA THR A 12 -5.36 18.18 -5.45
C THR A 12 -4.19 17.84 -6.37
N LEU A 13 -4.39 17.94 -7.69
CA LEU A 13 -3.32 17.72 -8.66
C LEU A 13 -2.08 18.59 -8.37
N SER A 14 -2.29 19.82 -7.92
CA SER A 14 -1.21 20.77 -7.60
C SER A 14 -0.27 20.27 -6.51
N ASP A 15 -0.77 19.45 -5.57
CA ASP A 15 0.06 18.86 -4.50
C ASP A 15 1.11 17.86 -5.03
N PHE A 16 0.90 17.31 -6.24
CA PHE A 16 1.77 16.29 -6.84
C PHE A 16 2.74 16.86 -7.89
N LEU A 17 2.52 18.10 -8.36
CA LEU A 17 3.39 18.74 -9.36
C LEU A 17 4.87 18.74 -8.96
N PRO A 18 5.23 19.03 -7.68
CA PRO A 18 6.63 18.97 -7.27
C PRO A 18 7.24 17.57 -7.40
N ALA A 19 6.49 16.51 -7.10
CA ALA A 19 6.97 15.13 -7.17
C ALA A 19 7.22 14.65 -8.61
N LEU A 20 6.49 15.21 -9.58
CA LEU A 20 6.70 14.93 -11.00
C LEU A 20 8.05 15.47 -11.48
N GLN A 21 8.47 16.64 -10.99
CA GLN A 21 9.70 17.28 -11.43
C GLN A 21 10.91 16.72 -10.69
N ASP A 22 10.89 16.76 -9.36
CA ASP A 22 12.05 16.48 -8.53
C ASP A 22 11.73 15.53 -7.37
N PRO A 23 12.75 14.90 -6.76
CA PRO A 23 12.59 14.25 -5.48
C PRO A 23 12.04 15.23 -4.43
N ILE A 24 11.06 14.78 -3.65
CA ILE A 24 10.49 15.54 -2.54
C ILE A 24 10.69 14.80 -1.21
N LYS A 25 10.69 15.54 -0.12
CA LYS A 25 10.62 14.94 1.22
C LYS A 25 9.15 14.80 1.59
N VAL A 26 8.77 13.65 2.16
CA VAL A 26 7.43 13.39 2.68
C VAL A 26 7.53 13.07 4.16
N GLU A 27 6.56 13.55 4.96
CA GLU A 27 6.49 13.27 6.38
C GLU A 27 5.08 12.87 6.77
N LEU A 28 4.94 11.74 7.49
CA LEU A 28 3.65 11.34 8.04
C LEU A 28 3.36 12.19 9.28
N ASP A 29 2.21 12.85 9.30
CA ASP A 29 1.77 13.52 10.51
C ASP A 29 1.37 12.51 11.59
N ARG A 30 1.19 13.02 12.81
CA ARG A 30 0.81 12.18 13.94
C ARG A 30 -0.52 11.46 13.72
N SER A 31 -1.48 12.13 13.08
CA SER A 31 -2.83 11.59 12.87
C SER A 31 -2.83 10.40 11.89
N ALA A 32 -2.01 10.47 10.83
CA ALA A 32 -1.79 9.42 9.86
C ALA A 32 -1.14 8.20 10.52
N LEU A 33 -0.10 8.41 11.33
CA LEU A 33 0.55 7.34 12.09
C LEU A 33 -0.42 6.64 13.06
N GLU A 34 -1.25 7.40 13.77
CA GLU A 34 -2.27 6.85 14.67
C GLU A 34 -3.33 6.04 13.90
N SER A 35 -3.77 6.52 12.74
CA SER A 35 -4.71 5.82 11.86
C SER A 35 -4.15 4.48 11.36
N ILE A 36 -2.89 4.47 10.89
CA ILE A 36 -2.20 3.25 10.44
C ILE A 36 -2.11 2.23 11.57
N ARG A 37 -1.71 2.65 12.78
CA ARG A 37 -1.62 1.77 13.94
C ARG A 37 -2.98 1.20 14.33
N LYS A 38 -4.04 2.02 14.30
CA LYS A 38 -5.41 1.58 14.58
C LYS A 38 -5.88 0.54 13.56
N SER A 39 -5.67 0.79 12.27
CA SER A 39 -6.02 -0.15 11.19
C SER A 39 -5.28 -1.48 11.34
N ASN A 40 -3.97 -1.44 11.58
CA ASN A 40 -3.16 -2.62 11.81
C ASN A 40 -3.63 -3.43 13.03
N LYS A 41 -3.99 -2.76 14.12
CA LYS A 41 -4.56 -3.43 15.30
C LYS A 41 -5.87 -4.15 14.96
N ILE A 42 -6.77 -3.52 14.21
CA ILE A 42 -8.04 -4.13 13.79
C ILE A 42 -7.77 -5.40 12.97
N LEU A 43 -6.85 -5.34 11.99
CA LEU A 43 -6.48 -6.51 11.19
C LEU A 43 -5.96 -7.64 12.08
N ASN A 44 -5.03 -7.36 12.99
CA ASN A 44 -4.46 -8.34 13.91
C ASN A 44 -5.52 -8.98 14.83
N ASP A 45 -6.47 -8.19 15.32
CA ASP A 45 -7.55 -8.70 16.16
C ASP A 45 -8.48 -9.65 15.38
N HIS A 46 -8.70 -9.43 14.07
CA HIS A 46 -9.44 -10.38 13.21
C HIS A 46 -8.61 -11.64 12.91
N LEU A 47 -7.31 -11.52 12.71
CA LEU A 47 -6.43 -12.67 12.50
C LEU A 47 -6.40 -13.59 13.71
N LYS A 48 -6.37 -13.03 14.93
CA LYS A 48 -6.45 -13.81 16.18
C LYS A 48 -7.77 -14.57 16.33
N LYS A 49 -8.86 -14.04 15.79
CA LYS A 49 -10.19 -14.68 15.80
C LYS A 49 -10.36 -15.74 14.70
N GLY A 50 -9.36 -15.93 13.83
CA GLY A 50 -9.46 -16.85 12.70
C GLY A 50 -10.42 -16.37 11.61
N THR A 51 -10.68 -15.06 11.51
CA THR A 51 -11.57 -14.50 10.48
C THR A 51 -11.02 -14.81 9.07
N LYS A 52 -11.92 -15.20 8.17
CA LYS A 52 -11.62 -15.31 6.73
C LYS A 52 -11.54 -13.92 6.12
N ILE A 53 -10.39 -13.58 5.56
CA ILE A 53 -10.09 -12.25 5.00
C ILE A 53 -9.43 -12.47 3.64
N TYR A 54 -10.05 -11.90 2.60
CA TYR A 54 -9.57 -12.00 1.23
C TYR A 54 -8.12 -11.55 1.09
N GLY A 55 -7.27 -12.41 0.51
CA GLY A 55 -5.87 -12.12 0.25
C GLY A 55 -4.98 -12.02 1.49
N VAL A 56 -5.51 -12.28 2.69
CA VAL A 56 -4.73 -12.34 3.94
C VAL A 56 -4.75 -13.75 4.52
N THR A 57 -5.95 -14.32 4.70
CA THR A 57 -6.14 -15.71 5.16
C THR A 57 -6.73 -16.60 4.07
N THR A 58 -6.89 -16.07 2.86
CA THR A 58 -7.31 -16.82 1.67
C THR A 58 -6.37 -16.56 0.50
N GLY A 59 -6.51 -17.36 -0.57
CA GLY A 59 -5.91 -17.03 -1.87
C GLY A 59 -6.52 -15.79 -2.53
N PHE A 60 -6.06 -15.50 -3.75
CA PHE A 60 -6.48 -14.34 -4.56
C PHE A 60 -7.33 -14.77 -5.76
N GLY A 61 -8.22 -13.90 -6.22
CA GLY A 61 -9.04 -14.13 -7.42
C GLY A 61 -9.82 -15.46 -7.34
N LYS A 62 -9.64 -16.31 -8.36
CA LYS A 62 -10.26 -17.65 -8.46
C LYS A 62 -9.83 -18.64 -7.37
N LEU A 63 -8.85 -18.30 -6.55
CA LEU A 63 -8.34 -19.13 -5.45
C LEU A 63 -8.77 -18.61 -4.07
N SER A 64 -9.67 -17.62 -4.01
CA SER A 64 -10.13 -17.00 -2.76
C SER A 64 -10.97 -17.91 -1.85
N GLN A 65 -11.46 -19.03 -2.38
CA GLN A 65 -12.14 -20.07 -1.61
C GLN A 65 -11.20 -20.91 -0.75
N PHE A 66 -9.89 -20.90 -1.05
CA PHE A 66 -8.90 -21.67 -0.30
C PHE A 66 -8.38 -20.88 0.90
N ASN A 67 -8.37 -21.51 2.07
CA ASN A 67 -7.77 -20.94 3.27
C ASN A 67 -6.24 -21.10 3.23
N ILE A 68 -5.53 -20.13 3.81
CA ILE A 68 -4.07 -20.12 3.90
C ILE A 68 -3.68 -20.19 5.38
N SER A 69 -2.77 -21.13 5.69
CA SER A 69 -2.17 -21.32 7.02
C SER A 69 -1.46 -20.04 7.48
N ALA A 70 -1.09 -19.91 8.76
CA ALA A 70 -0.38 -18.73 9.23
C ALA A 70 1.08 -18.69 8.72
N GLU A 71 1.66 -19.87 8.59
CA GLU A 71 3.04 -20.14 8.18
C GLU A 71 3.26 -19.78 6.71
N ASP A 72 2.26 -20.02 5.87
CA ASP A 72 2.35 -19.76 4.43
C ASP A 72 2.02 -18.31 4.03
N ARG A 73 1.47 -17.47 4.94
CA ARG A 73 1.00 -16.11 4.57
C ARG A 73 2.10 -15.23 4.03
N HIS A 74 3.31 -15.32 4.59
CA HIS A 74 4.44 -14.54 4.11
C HIS A 74 4.80 -14.93 2.67
N GLN A 75 4.87 -16.25 2.41
CA GLN A 75 5.14 -16.76 1.07
C GLN A 75 4.03 -16.40 0.07
N LEU A 76 2.77 -16.44 0.50
CA LEU A 76 1.61 -16.00 -0.28
C LEU A 76 1.78 -14.54 -0.75
N GLN A 77 2.11 -13.61 0.16
CA GLN A 77 2.28 -12.19 -0.19
C GLN A 77 3.46 -11.96 -1.14
N LEU A 78 4.58 -12.66 -0.94
CA LEU A 78 5.73 -12.58 -1.86
C LEU A 78 5.35 -13.09 -3.26
N ASN A 79 4.62 -14.21 -3.32
CA ASN A 79 4.16 -14.78 -4.58
C ASN A 79 3.15 -13.87 -5.28
N LEU A 80 2.29 -13.16 -4.53
CA LEU A 80 1.37 -12.17 -5.10
C LEU A 80 2.13 -11.10 -5.90
N VAL A 81 3.14 -10.49 -5.30
CA VAL A 81 3.95 -9.46 -5.96
C VAL A 81 4.61 -10.02 -7.22
N ARG A 82 5.22 -11.21 -7.12
CA ARG A 82 5.91 -11.85 -8.24
C ARG A 82 4.97 -12.22 -9.40
N SER A 83 3.80 -12.78 -9.11
CA SER A 83 2.87 -13.21 -10.16
C SER A 83 2.15 -12.05 -10.85
N HIS A 84 2.09 -10.87 -10.22
CA HIS A 84 1.45 -9.67 -10.78
C HIS A 84 2.44 -8.65 -11.34
N ALA A 85 3.75 -8.86 -11.15
CA ALA A 85 4.81 -8.08 -11.79
C ALA A 85 4.93 -8.43 -13.29
N ALA A 86 3.85 -8.20 -14.02
CA ALA A 86 3.68 -8.55 -15.44
C ALA A 86 3.64 -7.29 -16.35
N GLY A 87 4.11 -6.15 -15.85
CA GLY A 87 4.27 -4.94 -16.66
C GLY A 87 5.29 -5.15 -17.78
N VAL A 88 4.98 -4.67 -18.98
CA VAL A 88 5.81 -4.78 -20.18
C VAL A 88 5.95 -3.43 -20.87
N GLY A 89 6.93 -3.29 -21.76
CA GLY A 89 7.22 -2.04 -22.47
C GLY A 89 8.20 -1.14 -21.71
N GLU A 90 8.25 0.12 -22.12
CA GLU A 90 9.18 1.09 -21.54
C GLU A 90 8.81 1.44 -20.09
N PRO A 91 9.81 1.59 -19.19
CA PRO A 91 9.57 2.07 -17.84
C PRO A 91 8.95 3.47 -17.83
N PHE A 92 8.08 3.74 -16.86
CA PHE A 92 7.61 5.09 -16.61
C PHE A 92 8.75 6.02 -16.17
N GLU A 93 8.64 7.30 -16.53
CA GLU A 93 9.52 8.34 -16.04
C GLU A 93 9.50 8.41 -14.51
N THR A 94 10.67 8.69 -13.91
CA THR A 94 10.84 8.68 -12.45
C THR A 94 9.84 9.58 -11.72
N GLY A 95 9.47 10.72 -12.30
CA GLY A 95 8.45 11.62 -11.75
C GLY A 95 7.08 10.96 -11.62
N ILE A 96 6.65 10.21 -12.64
CA ILE A 96 5.39 9.46 -12.64
C ILE A 96 5.44 8.37 -11.56
N VAL A 97 6.55 7.63 -11.46
CA VAL A 97 6.73 6.58 -10.45
C VAL A 97 6.66 7.16 -9.03
N ARG A 98 7.35 8.27 -8.75
CA ARG A 98 7.30 8.95 -7.45
C ARG A 98 5.87 9.38 -7.10
N THR A 99 5.16 9.98 -8.06
CA THR A 99 3.77 10.40 -7.86
C THR A 99 2.85 9.21 -7.60
N ALA A 100 3.02 8.09 -8.32
CA ALA A 100 2.25 6.87 -8.08
C ALA A 100 2.49 6.31 -6.66
N MET A 101 3.74 6.32 -6.18
CA MET A 101 4.08 5.93 -4.81
C MET A 101 3.46 6.87 -3.77
N LEU A 102 3.49 8.19 -4.02
CA LEU A 102 2.88 9.18 -3.15
C LEU A 102 1.36 8.98 -3.07
N ILE A 103 0.68 8.80 -4.19
CA ILE A 103 -0.75 8.49 -4.22
C ILE A 103 -1.02 7.21 -3.43
N LYS A 104 -0.17 6.18 -3.57
CA LYS A 104 -0.33 4.93 -2.82
C LYS A 104 -0.15 5.10 -1.32
N LEU A 105 0.66 6.07 -0.88
CA LEU A 105 0.81 6.43 0.54
C LEU A 105 -0.44 7.11 1.10
N LEU A 106 -1.24 7.79 0.26
CA LEU A 106 -2.46 8.50 0.65
C LEU A 106 -3.70 7.60 0.76
N THR A 107 -3.62 6.34 0.31
CA THR A 107 -4.75 5.38 0.25
C THR A 107 -4.49 4.11 1.04
#